data_AF-A0A9C8KAG7-F1
#
_entry.id   AF-A0A9C8KAG7-F1
#
_cell.length_a   1.000
_cell.length_b   1.000
_cell.length_c   1.000
_cell.angle_alpha   90.00
_cell.angle_beta   90.00
_cell.angle_gamma   90.00
#
_symmetry.space_group_name_H-M   'P 1'
#
loop_
_entity.id
_entity.type
_entity.pdbx_description
1 polymer ?
#
loop_
_entity_poly.entity_id
_entity_poly.type
_entity_poly.pdbx_seq_one_letter_code
_entity_poly.pdbx_strand_id
1 'polypeptide(L)'
;MRSGTVKKFLIIAKDAKDARRYATDKGIRPKDYKYAASPRGIEGVANMVVVFTRNAEKNRYSVQIMETVEMCLNTGHLAWGSVKWWESQYV
;
A
#
# COMPACT_ATOMS: atom_id res chain seq x y z
N MET A 1 2.91 25.75 15.77
CA MET A 1 2.64 24.30 15.93
C MET A 1 2.46 23.69 14.55
N ARG A 2 3.40 22.85 14.08
CA ARG A 2 3.21 22.09 12.83
C ARG A 2 2.21 20.96 13.13
N SER A 3 0.93 21.20 12.88
CA SER A 3 -0.07 20.12 12.76
C SER A 3 0.21 19.36 11.46
N GLY A 4 1.28 18.55 11.48
CA GLY A 4 1.58 17.67 10.38
C GLY A 4 0.70 16.45 10.52
N THR A 5 -0.41 16.39 9.78
CA THR A 5 -1.21 15.16 9.67
C THR A 5 -0.26 14.02 9.32
N VAL A 6 -0.12 13.05 10.23
CA VAL A 6 0.78 11.92 10.03
C VAL A 6 0.24 11.09 8.88
N LYS A 7 0.98 11.05 7.77
CA LYS A 7 0.62 10.29 6.57
C LYS A 7 0.64 8.79 6.92
N LYS A 8 -0.52 8.13 6.79
CA LYS A 8 -0.66 6.68 7.01
C LYS A 8 -0.63 5.93 5.68
N PHE A 9 0.02 4.77 5.64
CA PHE A 9 0.24 3.99 4.42
C PHE A 9 -0.46 2.62 4.46
N LEU A 10 -1.13 2.23 3.38
CA LEU A 10 -1.57 0.86 3.13
C LEU A 10 -0.56 0.20 2.18
N ILE A 11 0.27 -0.69 2.70
CA ILE A 11 1.29 -1.43 1.94
C ILE A 11 0.67 -2.72 1.40
N ILE A 12 0.46 -2.79 0.09
CA ILE A 12 0.08 -4.01 -0.60
C ILE A 12 1.34 -4.84 -0.87
N ALA A 13 1.41 -6.04 -0.30
CA ALA A 13 2.60 -6.87 -0.33
C ALA A 13 2.29 -8.35 -0.58
N LYS A 14 3.33 -9.13 -0.93
CA LYS A 14 3.20 -10.58 -1.01
C LYS A 14 2.83 -11.19 0.34
N ASP A 15 3.53 -10.78 1.38
CA ASP A 15 3.41 -11.28 2.75
C ASP A 15 3.90 -10.22 3.75
N ALA A 16 3.81 -10.52 5.04
CA ALA A 16 4.24 -9.63 6.10
C ALA A 16 5.75 -9.32 6.07
N LYS A 17 6.58 -10.24 5.58
CA LYS A 17 8.05 -10.04 5.49
C LYS A 17 8.38 -9.02 4.41
N ASP A 18 7.73 -9.13 3.25
CA ASP A 18 7.87 -8.21 2.13
C ASP A 18 7.38 -6.79 2.49
N ALA A 19 6.24 -6.69 3.19
CA ALA A 19 5.73 -5.41 3.70
C ALA A 19 6.70 -4.75 4.70
N ARG A 20 7.20 -5.52 5.68
CA ARG A 20 8.17 -5.01 6.67
C ARG A 20 9.45 -4.51 6.01
N ARG A 21 10.00 -5.29 5.06
CA ARG A 21 11.19 -4.90 4.31
C ARG A 21 10.97 -3.57 3.58
N TYR A 22 9.86 -3.45 2.83
CA TYR A 22 9.52 -2.21 2.15
C TYR A 22 9.40 -1.02 3.11
N ALA A 23 8.73 -1.21 4.26
CA ALA A 23 8.58 -0.16 5.27
C ALA A 23 9.94 0.29 5.83
N THR A 24 10.83 -0.66 6.15
CA THR A 24 12.20 -0.37 6.60
C THR A 24 12.98 0.39 5.53
N ASP A 25 12.97 -0.08 4.28
CA ASP A 25 13.70 0.54 3.16
C ASP A 25 13.22 1.97 2.86
N LYS A 26 11.95 2.28 3.18
CA LYS A 26 11.34 3.62 2.99
C LYS A 26 11.31 4.47 4.26
N GLY A 27 11.85 4.00 5.37
CA GLY A 27 11.82 4.71 6.66
C GLY A 27 10.41 4.90 7.23
N ILE A 28 9.46 4.03 6.86
CA ILE A 28 8.07 4.08 7.35
C ILE A 28 8.01 3.37 8.70
N ARG A 29 7.57 4.08 9.74
CA ARG A 29 7.48 3.52 11.11
C ARG A 29 6.32 2.53 11.20
N PRO A 30 6.41 1.48 12.05
CA PRO A 30 5.34 0.49 12.23
C PRO A 30 3.95 1.06 12.54
N LYS A 31 3.87 2.19 13.26
CA LYS A 31 2.61 2.86 13.58
C LYS A 31 1.98 3.64 12.42
N ASP A 32 2.76 3.91 11.37
CA ASP A 32 2.37 4.74 10.23
C ASP A 32 1.93 3.89 9.03
N TYR A 33 1.91 2.54 9.14
CA TYR A 33 1.41 1.68 8.07
C TYR A 33 0.54 0.51 8.54
N LYS A 34 -0.32 0.06 7.64
CA LYS A 34 -0.91 -1.28 7.64
C LYS A 34 -0.44 -2.00 6.39
N TYR A 35 -0.47 -3.33 6.39
CA TYR A 35 -0.22 -4.09 5.17
C TYR A 35 -1.42 -4.96 4.83
N ALA A 36 -1.63 -5.20 3.54
CA ALA A 36 -2.61 -6.15 3.05
C ALA A 36 -1.94 -7.15 2.10
N ALA A 37 -2.23 -8.43 2.33
CA ALA A 37 -1.85 -9.55 1.47
C ALA A 37 -3.10 -10.36 1.04
N SER A 38 -4.30 -9.80 1.25
CA SER A 38 -5.61 -10.33 0.85
C SER A 38 -6.64 -9.19 0.83
N PRO A 39 -7.79 -9.36 0.14
CA PRO A 39 -8.86 -8.34 0.10
C PRO A 39 -9.37 -7.94 1.48
N ARG A 40 -9.51 -8.91 2.40
CA ARG A 40 -9.93 -8.67 3.79
C ARG A 40 -9.01 -7.72 4.55
N GLY A 41 -7.73 -7.63 4.17
CA GLY A 41 -6.78 -6.68 4.78
C GLY A 41 -7.03 -5.22 4.43
N ILE A 42 -7.94 -4.96 3.48
CA ILE A 42 -8.31 -3.61 3.00
C ILE A 42 -9.61 -3.14 3.65
N GLU A 43 -10.40 -4.05 4.22
CA GLU A 43 -11.64 -3.71 4.94
C GLU A 43 -11.35 -2.76 6.12
N GLY A 44 -12.12 -1.67 6.21
CA GLY A 44 -11.95 -0.66 7.26
C GLY A 44 -10.68 0.19 7.13
N VAL A 45 -10.00 0.15 5.98
CA VAL A 45 -8.90 1.07 5.67
C VAL A 45 -9.47 2.32 4.99
N ALA A 46 -9.31 3.48 5.64
CA ALA A 46 -9.75 4.77 5.10
C ALA A 46 -8.69 5.86 5.33
N ASN A 47 -8.62 6.84 4.42
CA ASN A 47 -7.69 7.97 4.47
C ASN A 47 -6.22 7.54 4.52
N MET A 48 -5.89 6.40 3.91
CA MET A 48 -4.52 5.87 3.83
C MET A 48 -4.00 5.92 2.41
N VAL A 49 -2.69 6.07 2.32
CA VAL A 49 -1.96 6.18 1.06
C VAL A 49 -1.53 4.78 0.63
N VAL A 50 -2.05 4.32 -0.51
CA VAL A 50 -1.76 2.98 -1.02
C VAL A 50 -0.39 2.95 -1.68
N VAL A 51 0.40 1.93 -1.36
CA VAL A 51 1.70 1.64 -2.00
C VAL A 51 1.81 0.14 -2.27
N PHE A 52 2.34 -0.22 -3.44
CA PHE A 52 2.60 -1.62 -3.79
C PHE A 52 4.09 -1.93 -3.59
N THR A 53 4.39 -3.14 -3.09
CA THR A 53 5.74 -3.69 -3.09
C THR A 53 6.04 -4.41 -4.40
N ARG A 54 7.33 -4.57 -4.72
CA ARG A 54 7.77 -5.26 -5.94
C ARG A 54 7.23 -6.69 -6.08
N ASN A 55 6.97 -7.38 -4.97
CA ASN A 55 6.50 -8.76 -5.00
C ASN A 55 4.98 -8.89 -4.84
N ALA A 56 4.23 -7.79 -4.76
CA ALA A 56 2.77 -7.81 -4.56
C ALA A 56 2.05 -8.60 -5.65
N GLU A 57 2.50 -8.53 -6.90
CA GLU A 57 1.95 -9.28 -8.05
C GLU A 57 2.04 -10.81 -7.88
N LYS A 58 3.03 -11.29 -7.11
CA LYS A 58 3.25 -12.72 -6.84
C LYS A 58 2.31 -13.28 -5.77
N ASN A 59 1.43 -12.45 -5.21
CA ASN A 59 0.39 -12.88 -4.30
C ASN A 59 -0.73 -13.59 -5.07
N ARG A 60 -1.21 -14.73 -4.59
CA ARG A 60 -2.32 -15.47 -5.22
C ARG A 60 -3.63 -14.68 -5.33
N TYR A 61 -3.76 -13.63 -4.52
CA TYR A 61 -4.90 -12.72 -4.49
C TYR A 61 -4.62 -11.37 -5.15
N SER A 62 -3.53 -11.22 -5.91
CA SER A 62 -3.09 -9.93 -6.47
C SER A 62 -4.19 -9.25 -7.29
N VAL A 63 -4.90 -9.98 -8.14
CA VAL A 63 -6.02 -9.46 -8.94
C VAL A 63 -7.15 -8.92 -8.05
N GLN A 64 -7.64 -9.73 -7.11
CA GLN A 64 -8.73 -9.34 -6.20
C GLN A 64 -8.35 -8.15 -5.30
N ILE A 65 -7.08 -8.09 -4.89
CA ILE A 65 -6.53 -6.98 -4.12
C ILE A 65 -6.55 -5.70 -4.97
N MET A 66 -6.11 -5.77 -6.23
CA MET A 66 -6.13 -4.62 -7.14
C MET A 66 -7.55 -4.12 -7.39
N GLU A 67 -8.51 -5.01 -7.67
CA GLU A 67 -9.93 -4.65 -7.83
C GLU A 67 -10.48 -3.93 -6.58
N THR A 68 -10.15 -4.44 -5.39
CA THR A 68 -10.59 -3.83 -4.12
C THR A 68 -9.96 -2.45 -3.93
N VAL A 69 -8.65 -2.32 -4.20
CA VAL A 69 -7.94 -1.04 -4.12
C VAL A 69 -8.53 -0.02 -5.09
N GLU A 70 -8.78 -0.42 -6.34
CA GLU A 70 -9.35 0.44 -7.38
C GLU A 70 -10.73 0.97 -6.97
N MET A 71 -11.61 0.10 -6.47
CA MET A 71 -12.92 0.53 -5.92
C MET A 71 -12.76 1.53 -4.76
N CYS A 72 -11.84 1.27 -3.83
CA CYS A 72 -11.61 2.17 -2.69
C CYS A 72 -11.00 3.51 -3.10
N LEU A 73 -10.20 3.57 -4.17
CA LEU A 73 -9.69 4.82 -4.74
C LEU A 73 -10.80 5.61 -5.44
N ASN A 74 -11.62 4.93 -6.25
CA ASN A 74 -12.72 5.56 -6.99
C ASN A 74 -13.80 6.15 -6.07
N THR A 75 -13.98 5.56 -4.89
CA THR A 75 -14.92 6.06 -3.87
C THR A 75 -14.30 7.08 -2.91
N GLY A 76 -13.01 7.42 -3.07
CA GLY A 76 -12.30 8.38 -2.22
C GLY A 76 -11.93 7.88 -0.82
N HIS A 77 -12.09 6.58 -0.53
CA HIS A 77 -11.71 6.00 0.76
C HIS A 77 -10.19 5.84 0.90
N LEU A 78 -9.48 5.68 -0.21
CA LEU A 78 -8.03 5.59 -0.26
C LEU A 78 -7.46 6.70 -1.14
N ALA A 79 -6.21 7.05 -0.88
CA ALA A 79 -5.43 7.94 -1.74
C ALA A 79 -4.30 7.16 -2.40
N TRP A 80 -4.03 7.42 -3.68
CA TRP A 80 -2.85 6.86 -4.31
C TRP A 80 -1.60 7.50 -3.73
N GLY A 81 -0.67 6.69 -3.25
CA GLY A 81 0.68 7.16 -2.99
C GLY A 81 1.40 7.29 -4.30
N SER A 82 1.87 8.49 -4.64
CA SER A 82 2.86 8.71 -5.68
C SER A 82 4.19 8.03 -5.30
N VAL A 83 4.20 6.71 -5.25
CA VAL A 83 5.40 5.91 -5.39
C VAL A 83 5.41 5.61 -6.88
N LYS A 84 6.27 6.33 -7.62
CA LYS A 84 6.56 6.08 -9.02
C LYS A 84 6.64 4.56 -9.27
N TRP A 85 5.59 3.96 -9.78
CA TRP A 85 5.58 2.61 -10.29
C TRP A 85 5.64 2.74 -11.80
N TRP A 86 6.86 2.79 -12.36
CA TRP A 86 7.23 2.26 -13.70
C TRP A 86 8.61 2.68 -14.26
N GLU A 87 9.36 3.61 -13.68
CA GLU A 87 10.60 4.09 -14.33
C GLU A 87 11.84 3.20 -14.10
N SER A 88 11.70 1.87 -14.15
CA SER A 88 12.88 0.99 -14.22
C SER A 88 12.59 -0.37 -14.84
N GLN A 89 11.91 -0.38 -16.00
CA GLN A 89 12.01 -1.51 -16.96
C GLN A 89 12.08 -1.08 -18.44
N TYR A 90 12.28 0.21 -18.74
CA TYR A 90 12.56 0.68 -20.11
C TYR A 90 13.61 1.82 -20.11
N VAL A 91 14.83 1.53 -19.64
CA VAL A 91 16.08 2.13 -20.16
C VAL A 91 17.14 1.05 -20.17
#